data_AF-A0A7K0NYP4-F1
#
_entry.id   AF-A0A7K0NYP4-F1
#
_cell.length_a   1.000
_cell.length_b   1.000
_cell.length_c   1.000
_cell.angle_alpha   90.00
_cell.angle_beta   90.00
_cell.angle_gamma   90.00
#
_symmetry.space_group_name_H-M   'P 1'
#
loop_
_entity.id
_entity.type
_entity.pdbx_description
1 polymer ?
#
loop_
_entity_poly.entity_id
_entity_poly.type
_entity_poly.pdbx_seq_one_letter_code
_entity_poly.pdbx_strand_id
1 'polypeptide(L)'
;MSSHVPVVLRVDRPRRAAYDLLHAVGADDAYANLTLPTILATYGLSGRDAAFTTELAFTTLRWRGFIDPVLERCVDRPLDRLDPQVHDLLRLGVAQILFMRVPIHAAVSESVQLTREVRGEGASKLVNAVLRKVGARSLDEWGVVIVDGVVDESARLARRWSHPLWVVNALREALQDSGANADEIVELLAIDNESPGVTLVARPGLCEVDELLEVEGAQPGRWSPYAVRLDHGSPSDIPAVRRSRAGVQDEGSQLIAIALASAPLEGRDEHWLDL
;
A
#
# COMPACT_ATOMS: atom_id res chain seq x y z
N MET A 1 -4.97 -51.32 -5.29
CA MET A 1 -5.99 -50.24 -5.35
C MET A 1 -5.36 -49.01 -4.71
N SER A 2 -4.72 -48.16 -5.51
CA SER A 2 -4.09 -46.93 -5.01
C SER A 2 -5.18 -45.93 -4.66
N SER A 3 -5.32 -45.60 -3.38
CA SER A 3 -6.17 -44.51 -2.92
C SER A 3 -5.55 -43.18 -3.36
N HIS A 4 -6.13 -42.57 -4.39
CA HIS A 4 -5.86 -41.18 -4.71
C HIS A 4 -6.57 -40.34 -3.64
N VAL A 5 -5.82 -39.90 -2.63
CA VAL A 5 -6.28 -38.85 -1.73
C VAL A 5 -6.34 -37.58 -2.57
N PRO A 6 -7.50 -36.93 -2.74
CA PRO A 6 -7.56 -35.67 -3.44
C PRO A 6 -6.70 -34.67 -2.68
N VAL A 7 -5.72 -34.08 -3.36
CA VAL A 7 -4.99 -32.93 -2.85
C VAL A 7 -6.02 -31.83 -2.69
N VAL A 8 -6.50 -31.63 -1.46
CA VAL A 8 -7.24 -30.44 -1.09
C VAL A 8 -6.26 -29.29 -1.31
N LEU A 9 -6.42 -28.54 -2.41
CA LEU A 9 -5.70 -27.30 -2.60
C LEU A 9 -6.00 -26.44 -1.38
N ARG A 10 -4.98 -26.25 -0.53
CA ARG A 10 -5.10 -25.39 0.64
C ARG A 10 -5.14 -23.98 0.08
N VAL A 11 -6.34 -23.46 -0.12
CA VAL A 11 -6.56 -22.10 -0.61
C VAL A 11 -5.79 -21.13 0.27
N ASP A 12 -4.83 -20.43 -0.32
CA ASP A 12 -4.14 -19.31 0.30
C ASP A 12 -5.12 -18.13 0.40
N ARG A 13 -5.93 -18.14 1.46
CA ARG A 13 -6.98 -17.15 1.69
C ARG A 13 -6.44 -15.72 1.69
N PRO A 14 -5.28 -15.41 2.32
CA PRO A 14 -4.72 -14.06 2.26
C PRO A 14 -4.45 -13.57 0.83
N ARG A 15 -3.79 -14.37 0.00
CA ARG A 15 -3.49 -13.98 -1.40
C ARG A 15 -4.75 -13.89 -2.25
N ARG A 16 -5.72 -14.78 -2.00
CA ARG A 16 -7.01 -14.73 -2.68
C ARG A 16 -7.80 -13.47 -2.31
N ALA A 17 -7.82 -13.10 -1.03
CA ALA A 17 -8.44 -11.87 -0.57
C ALA A 17 -7.78 -10.62 -1.17
N ALA A 18 -6.44 -10.60 -1.27
CA ALA A 18 -5.72 -9.51 -1.91
C ALA A 18 -6.05 -9.40 -3.42
N TYR A 19 -6.19 -10.54 -4.11
CA TYR A 19 -6.65 -10.59 -5.49
C TYR A 19 -8.07 -10.05 -5.66
N ASP A 20 -9.02 -10.51 -4.84
CA ASP A 20 -10.39 -10.03 -4.92
C ASP A 20 -10.49 -8.51 -4.66
N LEU A 21 -9.65 -7.97 -3.75
CA LEU A 21 -9.58 -6.52 -3.51
C LEU A 21 -9.04 -5.77 -4.72
N LEU A 22 -7.94 -6.21 -5.32
CA LEU A 22 -7.39 -5.57 -6.52
C LEU A 22 -8.39 -5.59 -7.67
N HIS A 23 -9.06 -6.72 -7.86
CA HIS A 23 -10.03 -6.88 -8.92
C HIS A 23 -11.24 -5.95 -8.71
N ALA A 24 -11.75 -5.83 -7.48
CA ALA A 24 -12.83 -4.91 -7.15
C ALA A 24 -12.43 -3.43 -7.38
N VAL A 25 -11.22 -3.03 -6.99
CA VAL A 25 -10.72 -1.67 -7.23
C VAL A 25 -10.58 -1.39 -8.74
N GLY A 26 -10.09 -2.36 -9.51
CA GLY A 26 -9.86 -2.21 -10.95
C GLY A 26 -11.14 -2.28 -11.80
N ALA A 27 -12.14 -3.07 -11.38
CA ALA A 27 -13.37 -3.29 -12.13
C ALA A 27 -14.51 -2.35 -11.74
N ASP A 28 -14.63 -2.01 -10.45
CA ASP A 28 -15.81 -1.32 -9.88
C ASP A 28 -15.53 0.12 -9.42
N ASP A 29 -14.33 0.65 -9.70
CA ASP A 29 -13.84 1.95 -9.19
C ASP A 29 -13.99 2.09 -7.65
N ALA A 30 -13.94 0.94 -6.97
CA ALA A 30 -14.16 0.86 -5.55
C ALA A 30 -12.94 1.40 -4.80
N TYR A 31 -13.19 2.17 -3.73
CA TYR A 31 -12.11 2.64 -2.85
C TYR A 31 -11.56 1.47 -2.02
N ALA A 32 -10.25 1.20 -2.16
CA ALA A 32 -9.59 0.06 -1.53
C ALA A 32 -9.76 0.05 0.00
N ASN A 33 -9.65 1.22 0.64
CA ASN A 33 -9.80 1.39 2.09
C ASN A 33 -11.22 1.11 2.58
N LEU A 34 -12.25 1.33 1.76
CA LEU A 34 -13.64 1.03 2.10
C LEU A 34 -13.98 -0.45 1.85
N THR A 35 -13.32 -1.07 0.88
CA THR A 35 -13.61 -2.44 0.44
C THR A 35 -12.87 -3.49 1.27
N LEU A 36 -11.63 -3.18 1.70
CA LEU A 36 -10.77 -4.10 2.45
C LEU A 36 -11.45 -4.71 3.69
N PRO A 37 -12.11 -3.94 4.60
CA PRO A 37 -12.73 -4.52 5.80
C PRO A 37 -13.77 -5.59 5.48
N THR A 38 -14.59 -5.38 4.45
CA THR A 38 -15.60 -6.33 3.98
C THR A 38 -14.96 -7.61 3.44
N ILE A 39 -13.88 -7.48 2.67
CA ILE A 39 -13.14 -8.63 2.13
C ILE A 39 -12.48 -9.43 3.25
N LEU A 40 -11.80 -8.77 4.18
CA LEU A 40 -11.18 -9.43 5.34
C LEU A 40 -12.22 -10.20 6.15
N ALA A 41 -13.38 -9.61 6.41
CA ALA A 41 -14.49 -10.27 7.11
C ALA A 41 -15.03 -11.48 6.33
N THR A 42 -15.19 -11.36 5.01
CA THR A 42 -15.67 -12.44 4.13
C THR A 42 -14.76 -13.66 4.18
N TYR A 43 -13.45 -13.44 4.22
CA TYR A 43 -12.45 -14.52 4.31
C TYR A 43 -12.13 -14.95 5.76
N GLY A 44 -12.68 -14.26 6.76
CA GLY A 44 -12.41 -14.49 8.18
C GLY A 44 -10.94 -14.24 8.55
N LEU A 45 -10.30 -13.23 7.94
CA LEU A 45 -8.88 -12.93 8.14
C LEU A 45 -8.68 -11.93 9.27
N SER A 46 -7.71 -12.21 10.13
CA SER A 46 -7.32 -11.35 11.26
C SER A 46 -5.82 -11.43 11.52
N GLY A 47 -5.29 -10.49 12.31
CA GLY A 47 -3.88 -10.50 12.73
C GLY A 47 -2.92 -10.54 11.55
N ARG A 48 -2.00 -11.51 11.56
CA ARG A 48 -0.94 -11.63 10.54
C ARG A 48 -1.49 -11.80 9.12
N ASP A 49 -2.55 -12.58 8.94
CA ASP A 49 -3.11 -12.86 7.62
C ASP A 49 -3.83 -11.64 7.04
N ALA A 50 -4.54 -10.89 7.89
CA ALA A 50 -5.11 -9.60 7.50
C ALA A 50 -4.01 -8.59 7.16
N ALA A 51 -2.96 -8.49 7.99
CA ALA A 51 -1.83 -7.61 7.74
C ALA A 51 -1.12 -7.95 6.41
N PHE A 52 -0.89 -9.24 6.14
CA PHE A 52 -0.30 -9.69 4.88
C PHE A 52 -1.19 -9.36 3.68
N THR A 53 -2.50 -9.58 3.79
CA THR A 53 -3.48 -9.25 2.74
C THR A 53 -3.47 -7.77 2.41
N THR A 54 -3.55 -6.92 3.45
CA THR A 54 -3.49 -5.46 3.34
C THR A 54 -2.19 -5.03 2.67
N GLU A 55 -1.05 -5.46 3.19
CA GLU A 55 0.26 -5.09 2.66
C GLU A 55 0.41 -5.52 1.20
N LEU A 56 0.04 -6.76 0.85
CA LEU A 56 0.13 -7.26 -0.52
C LEU A 56 -0.75 -6.44 -1.49
N ALA A 57 -2.01 -6.20 -1.14
CA ALA A 57 -2.93 -5.46 -2.01
C ALA A 57 -2.49 -4.00 -2.18
N PHE A 58 -2.21 -3.30 -1.07
CA PHE A 58 -1.82 -1.89 -1.12
C PHE A 58 -0.45 -1.69 -1.78
N THR A 59 0.53 -2.56 -1.53
CA THR A 59 1.82 -2.51 -2.23
C THR A 59 1.65 -2.75 -3.72
N THR A 60 0.75 -3.65 -4.13
CA THR A 60 0.45 -3.85 -5.56
C THR A 60 -0.17 -2.62 -6.21
N LEU A 61 -1.11 -1.95 -5.54
CA LEU A 61 -1.72 -0.71 -6.03
C LEU A 61 -0.70 0.44 -6.10
N ARG A 62 0.05 0.63 -5.01
CA ARG A 62 1.03 1.71 -4.85
C ARG A 62 2.14 1.63 -5.90
N TRP A 63 2.64 0.42 -6.14
CA TRP A 63 3.73 0.16 -7.09
C TRP A 63 3.28 -0.19 -8.51
N ARG A 64 1.99 -0.01 -8.86
CA ARG A 64 1.46 -0.36 -10.18
C ARG A 64 2.20 0.33 -11.34
N GLY A 65 2.56 1.60 -11.18
CA GLY A 65 3.31 2.38 -12.17
C GLY A 65 4.75 1.89 -12.40
N PHE A 66 5.31 1.11 -11.46
CA PHE A 66 6.57 0.39 -11.64
C PHE A 66 6.35 -1.03 -12.17
N ILE A 67 5.38 -1.75 -11.59
CA ILE A 67 5.08 -3.15 -11.88
C ILE A 67 4.67 -3.36 -13.34
N ASP A 68 3.82 -2.49 -13.89
CA ASP A 68 3.35 -2.64 -15.27
C ASP A 68 4.49 -2.51 -16.30
N PRO A 69 5.38 -1.50 -16.24
CA PRO A 69 6.59 -1.47 -17.06
C PRO A 69 7.50 -2.69 -16.92
N VAL A 70 7.60 -3.30 -15.72
CA VAL A 70 8.32 -4.57 -15.55
C VAL A 70 7.63 -5.68 -16.33
N LEU A 71 6.31 -5.80 -16.20
CA LEU A 71 5.52 -6.82 -16.90
C LEU A 71 5.63 -6.67 -18.42
N GLU A 72 5.59 -5.45 -18.96
CA GLU A 72 5.80 -5.16 -20.39
C GLU A 72 7.11 -5.73 -20.94
N ARG A 73 8.18 -5.74 -20.13
CA ARG A 73 9.46 -6.36 -20.51
C ARG A 73 9.45 -7.89 -20.40
N CYS A 74 8.47 -8.44 -19.68
CA CYS A 74 8.37 -9.86 -19.39
C CYS A 74 7.41 -10.63 -20.30
N VAL A 75 6.41 -9.97 -20.89
CA VAL A 75 5.43 -10.58 -21.80
C VAL A 75 5.65 -10.19 -23.26
N ASP A 76 5.27 -11.06 -24.19
CA ASP A 76 5.44 -10.81 -25.64
C ASP A 76 4.27 -10.05 -26.28
N ARG A 77 3.19 -9.83 -25.53
CA ARG A 77 1.99 -9.12 -26.00
C ARG A 77 1.73 -7.89 -25.13
N PRO A 78 1.11 -6.82 -25.68
CA PRO A 78 0.64 -5.69 -24.89
C PRO A 78 -0.20 -6.11 -23.67
N LEU A 79 -0.01 -5.42 -22.54
CA LEU A 79 -0.69 -5.77 -21.28
C LEU A 79 -2.22 -5.62 -21.38
N ASP A 80 -2.70 -4.64 -22.15
CA ASP A 80 -4.14 -4.41 -22.41
C ASP A 80 -4.82 -5.57 -23.17
N ARG A 81 -4.04 -6.47 -23.77
CA ARG A 81 -4.52 -7.70 -24.42
C ARG A 81 -4.44 -8.93 -23.52
N LEU A 82 -3.94 -8.78 -22.29
CA LEU A 82 -4.04 -9.84 -21.31
C LEU A 82 -5.44 -9.89 -20.73
N ASP A 83 -5.83 -11.09 -20.32
CA ASP A 83 -7.02 -11.27 -19.51
C ASP A 83 -6.89 -10.46 -18.21
N PRO A 84 -7.86 -9.59 -17.85
CA PRO A 84 -7.72 -8.70 -16.69
C PRO A 84 -7.41 -9.44 -15.40
N GLN A 85 -8.03 -10.61 -15.18
CA GLN A 85 -7.79 -11.42 -13.98
C GLN A 85 -6.34 -11.96 -13.96
N VAL A 86 -5.80 -12.37 -15.12
CA VAL A 86 -4.40 -12.78 -15.23
C VAL A 86 -3.44 -11.60 -15.02
N HIS A 87 -3.78 -10.41 -15.48
CA HIS A 87 -2.97 -9.21 -15.25
C HIS A 87 -2.89 -8.87 -13.76
N ASP A 88 -4.00 -8.92 -13.03
CA ASP A 88 -4.03 -8.69 -11.58
C ASP A 88 -3.20 -9.75 -10.82
N LEU A 89 -3.30 -11.02 -11.22
CA LEU A 89 -2.49 -12.11 -10.65
C LEU A 89 -0.99 -11.93 -10.90
N LEU A 90 -0.61 -11.45 -12.09
CA LEU A 90 0.77 -11.11 -12.40
C LEU A 90 1.26 -9.95 -11.52
N ARG A 91 0.47 -8.88 -11.38
CA ARG A 91 0.81 -7.73 -10.53
C ARG A 91 1.05 -8.15 -9.08
N LEU A 92 0.16 -8.98 -8.51
CA LEU A 92 0.36 -9.56 -7.17
C LEU A 92 1.64 -10.39 -7.05
N GLY A 93 1.93 -11.19 -8.07
CA GLY A 93 3.15 -12.00 -8.09
C GLY A 93 4.41 -11.13 -8.11
N VAL A 94 4.44 -10.08 -8.93
CA VAL A 94 5.54 -9.11 -8.98
C VAL A 94 5.69 -8.37 -7.65
N ALA A 95 4.58 -7.92 -7.06
CA ALA A 95 4.58 -7.24 -5.78
C ALA A 95 5.28 -8.06 -4.69
N GLN A 96 4.93 -9.35 -4.59
CA GLN A 96 5.55 -10.28 -3.65
C GLN A 96 7.05 -10.47 -3.90
N ILE A 97 7.45 -10.57 -5.17
CA ILE A 97 8.85 -10.86 -5.56
C ILE A 97 9.76 -9.66 -5.30
N LEU A 98 9.30 -8.45 -5.62
CA LEU A 98 10.15 -7.26 -5.66
C LEU A 98 10.03 -6.36 -4.42
N PHE A 99 8.88 -6.35 -3.75
CA PHE A 99 8.59 -5.37 -2.70
C PHE A 99 8.31 -6.00 -1.33
N MET A 100 8.12 -7.31 -1.25
CA MET A 100 7.81 -7.99 0.00
C MET A 100 8.90 -8.97 0.41
N ARG A 101 8.93 -9.31 1.70
CA ARG A 101 9.83 -10.33 2.26
C ARG A 101 9.28 -11.75 2.03
N VAL A 102 8.95 -12.08 0.79
CA VAL A 102 8.47 -13.42 0.39
C VAL A 102 9.55 -14.10 -0.44
N PRO A 103 10.02 -15.32 -0.09
CA PRO A 103 10.97 -16.04 -0.92
C PRO A 103 10.43 -16.23 -2.35
N ILE A 104 11.25 -15.94 -3.36
CA ILE A 104 10.83 -15.93 -4.78
C ILE A 104 10.12 -17.23 -5.18
N HIS A 105 10.64 -18.39 -4.77
CA HIS A 105 10.04 -19.69 -5.09
C HIS A 105 8.63 -19.85 -4.48
N ALA A 106 8.40 -19.31 -3.27
CA ALA A 106 7.10 -19.32 -2.62
C ALA A 106 6.14 -18.35 -3.33
N ALA A 107 6.58 -17.12 -3.61
CA ALA A 107 5.78 -16.13 -4.35
C ALA A 107 5.31 -16.70 -5.71
N VAL A 108 6.22 -17.35 -6.45
CA VAL A 108 5.90 -18.01 -7.72
C VAL A 108 4.91 -19.17 -7.51
N SER A 109 5.22 -20.10 -6.60
CA SER A 109 4.38 -21.28 -6.37
C SER A 109 2.95 -20.90 -5.98
N GLU A 110 2.80 -20.00 -5.01
CA GLU A 110 1.47 -19.56 -4.52
C GLU A 110 0.71 -18.79 -5.60
N SER A 111 1.38 -17.93 -6.37
CA SER A 111 0.73 -17.19 -7.47
C SER A 111 0.24 -18.13 -8.58
N VAL A 112 1.00 -19.19 -8.88
CA VAL A 112 0.60 -20.22 -9.85
C VAL A 112 -0.60 -21.03 -9.33
N GLN A 113 -0.61 -21.41 -8.06
CA GLN A 113 -1.74 -22.11 -7.44
C GLN A 113 -3.00 -21.23 -7.48
N LEU A 114 -2.90 -19.98 -7.03
CA LEU A 114 -4.01 -19.02 -7.09
C LEU A 114 -4.51 -18.83 -8.53
N THR A 115 -3.61 -18.74 -9.50
CA THR A 115 -4.00 -18.60 -10.92
C THR A 115 -4.78 -19.82 -11.42
N ARG A 116 -4.40 -21.04 -11.01
CA ARG A 116 -5.16 -22.27 -11.37
C ARG A 116 -6.58 -22.20 -10.86
N GLU A 117 -6.77 -21.70 -9.64
CA GLU A 117 -8.09 -21.57 -9.03
C GLU A 117 -8.95 -20.52 -9.72
N VAL A 118 -8.37 -19.37 -10.10
CA VAL A 118 -9.12 -18.25 -10.68
C VAL A 118 -9.37 -18.41 -12.18
N ARG A 119 -8.38 -18.87 -12.97
CA ARG A 119 -8.43 -18.91 -14.45
C ARG A 119 -8.07 -20.26 -15.07
N GLY A 120 -7.69 -21.25 -14.28
CA GLY A 120 -7.35 -22.60 -14.76
C GLY A 120 -5.89 -22.81 -15.19
N GLU A 121 -5.57 -24.05 -15.59
CA GLU A 121 -4.18 -24.51 -15.82
C GLU A 121 -3.46 -23.80 -16.98
N GLY A 122 -4.19 -23.30 -17.98
CA GLY A 122 -3.58 -22.59 -19.11
C GLY A 122 -2.90 -21.28 -18.67
N ALA A 123 -3.61 -20.48 -17.87
CA ALA A 123 -3.11 -19.20 -17.37
C ALA A 123 -1.97 -19.38 -16.37
N SER A 124 -2.01 -20.43 -15.54
CA SER A 124 -0.99 -20.68 -14.51
C SER A 124 0.40 -20.90 -15.08
N LYS A 125 0.51 -21.51 -16.28
CA LYS A 125 1.78 -21.68 -17.00
C LYS A 125 2.38 -20.34 -17.43
N LEU A 126 1.55 -19.42 -17.93
CA LEU A 126 1.98 -18.06 -18.30
C LEU A 126 2.49 -17.31 -17.07
N VAL A 127 1.70 -17.30 -15.99
CA VAL A 127 2.07 -16.65 -14.73
C VAL A 127 3.40 -17.20 -14.19
N ASN A 128 3.56 -18.53 -14.16
CA ASN A 128 4.82 -19.15 -13.75
C ASN A 128 6.03 -18.67 -14.56
N ALA A 129 5.90 -18.68 -15.90
CA ALA A 129 6.99 -18.28 -16.79
C ALA A 129 7.37 -16.80 -16.60
N VAL A 130 6.37 -15.92 -16.51
CA VAL A 130 6.56 -14.48 -16.32
C VAL A 130 7.19 -14.19 -14.96
N LEU A 131 6.66 -14.74 -13.87
CA LEU A 131 7.17 -14.48 -12.53
C LEU A 131 8.59 -15.03 -12.32
N ARG A 132 8.94 -16.15 -12.97
CA ARG A 132 10.33 -16.62 -13.00
C ARG A 132 11.26 -15.64 -13.72
N LYS A 133 10.83 -15.04 -14.82
CA LYS A 133 11.59 -14.00 -15.55
C LYS A 133 11.73 -12.73 -14.71
N VAL A 134 10.70 -12.35 -13.96
CA VAL A 134 10.74 -11.22 -13.01
C VAL A 134 11.75 -11.48 -11.90
N GLY A 135 11.68 -12.65 -11.24
CA GLY A 135 12.57 -13.03 -10.14
C GLY A 135 14.02 -13.30 -10.54
N ALA A 136 14.37 -13.17 -11.82
CA ALA A 136 15.75 -13.26 -12.30
C ALA A 136 16.54 -11.94 -12.17
N ARG A 137 15.89 -10.86 -11.73
CA ARG A 137 16.51 -9.55 -11.46
C ARG A 137 16.05 -8.99 -10.12
N SER A 138 16.89 -8.20 -9.48
CA SER A 138 16.55 -7.43 -8.28
C SER A 138 15.65 -6.25 -8.59
N LEU A 139 15.08 -5.63 -7.55
CA LEU A 139 14.29 -4.39 -7.67
C LEU A 139 15.12 -3.27 -8.33
N ASP A 140 16.39 -3.11 -7.93
CA ASP A 140 17.26 -2.05 -8.47
C ASP A 140 17.62 -2.29 -9.94
N GLU A 141 17.89 -3.55 -10.31
CA GLU A 141 18.14 -3.92 -11.71
C GLU A 141 16.90 -3.65 -12.58
N TRP A 142 15.71 -3.97 -12.09
CA TRP A 142 14.46 -3.61 -12.78
C TRP A 142 14.29 -2.09 -12.87
N GLY A 143 14.64 -1.35 -11.82
CA GLY A 143 14.60 0.11 -11.80
C GLY A 143 15.41 0.75 -12.91
N VAL A 144 16.54 0.16 -13.30
CA VAL A 144 17.34 0.59 -14.47
C VAL A 144 16.67 0.16 -15.78
N VAL A 145 16.19 -1.08 -15.87
CA VAL A 145 15.61 -1.63 -17.10
C VAL A 145 14.34 -0.89 -17.54
N ILE A 146 13.45 -0.51 -16.63
CA ILE A 146 12.15 0.07 -17.01
C ILE A 146 12.24 1.54 -17.47
N VAL A 147 13.33 2.22 -17.11
CA VAL A 147 13.62 3.61 -17.52
C VAL A 147 14.60 3.69 -18.69
N ASP A 148 15.11 2.55 -19.15
CA ASP A 148 16.00 2.50 -20.31
C ASP A 148 15.32 3.06 -21.56
N GLY A 149 16.00 3.97 -22.25
CA GLY A 149 15.48 4.71 -23.41
C GLY A 149 14.49 5.85 -23.09
N VAL A 150 14.14 6.09 -21.82
CA VAL A 150 13.32 7.23 -21.42
C VAL A 150 14.21 8.46 -21.23
N VAL A 151 13.99 9.48 -22.07
CA VAL A 151 14.82 10.71 -22.11
C VAL A 151 14.36 11.74 -21.08
N ASP A 152 13.05 11.94 -20.93
CA ASP A 152 12.49 12.91 -20.00
C ASP A 152 12.65 12.43 -18.54
N GLU A 153 13.24 13.28 -17.69
CA GLU A 153 13.55 12.91 -16.31
C GLU A 153 12.28 12.72 -15.47
N SER A 154 11.26 13.55 -15.65
CA SER A 154 9.99 13.36 -14.93
C SER A 154 9.32 12.03 -15.30
N ALA A 155 9.39 11.62 -16.56
CA ALA A 155 8.91 10.31 -17.01
C ALA A 155 9.75 9.15 -16.43
N ARG A 156 11.06 9.33 -16.25
CA ARG A 156 11.92 8.36 -15.57
C ARG A 156 11.52 8.21 -14.11
N LEU A 157 11.36 9.32 -13.38
CA LEU A 157 10.91 9.34 -11.99
C LEU A 157 9.53 8.72 -11.82
N ALA A 158 8.57 9.08 -12.69
CA ALA A 158 7.22 8.54 -12.70
C ALA A 158 7.19 7.01 -12.77
N ARG A 159 8.01 6.42 -13.66
CA ARG A 159 8.14 4.95 -13.77
C ARG A 159 8.89 4.35 -12.58
N ARG A 160 10.04 4.93 -12.21
CA ARG A 160 10.92 4.38 -11.16
C ARG A 160 10.28 4.38 -9.78
N TRP A 161 9.43 5.37 -9.52
CA TRP A 161 8.78 5.57 -8.23
C TRP A 161 7.26 5.38 -8.31
N SER A 162 6.72 4.85 -9.40
CA SER A 162 5.29 4.49 -9.49
C SER A 162 4.30 5.66 -9.25
N HIS A 163 4.62 6.84 -9.78
CA HIS A 163 3.74 8.00 -9.72
C HIS A 163 3.24 8.37 -11.13
N PRO A 164 2.00 8.86 -11.28
CA PRO A 164 1.58 9.46 -12.55
C PRO A 164 2.50 10.63 -12.93
N LEU A 165 2.81 10.77 -14.22
CA LEU A 165 3.72 11.82 -14.70
C LEU A 165 3.29 13.23 -14.27
N TRP A 166 1.99 13.50 -14.29
CA TRP A 166 1.46 14.81 -13.88
C TRP A 166 1.68 15.07 -12.38
N VAL A 167 1.61 14.03 -11.53
CA VAL A 167 1.88 14.15 -10.09
C VAL A 167 3.34 14.49 -9.86
N VAL A 168 4.26 13.79 -10.55
CA VAL A 168 5.69 14.10 -10.47
C VAL A 168 5.96 15.55 -10.87
N ASN A 169 5.37 16.03 -11.95
CA ASN A 169 5.53 17.41 -12.37
C ASN A 169 4.97 18.42 -11.35
N ALA A 170 3.78 18.17 -10.81
CA ALA A 170 3.17 19.02 -9.79
C ALA A 170 3.98 19.08 -8.50
N LEU A 171 4.51 17.94 -8.03
CA LEU A 171 5.36 17.89 -6.84
C LEU A 171 6.70 18.61 -7.07
N ARG A 172 7.28 18.50 -8.26
CA ARG A 172 8.50 19.24 -8.62
C ARG A 172 8.26 20.75 -8.62
N GLU A 173 7.14 21.20 -9.17
CA GLU A 173 6.73 22.61 -9.17
C GLU A 173 6.54 23.11 -7.74
N ALA A 174 5.82 22.36 -6.89
CA ALA A 174 5.61 22.72 -5.48
C ALA A 174 6.92 22.79 -4.67
N LEU A 175 7.87 21.88 -4.91
CA LEU A 175 9.20 21.94 -4.28
C LEU A 175 10.02 23.14 -4.76
N GLN A 176 9.91 23.51 -6.04
CA GLN A 176 10.57 24.71 -6.56
C GLN A 176 10.00 25.98 -5.91
N ASP A 177 8.68 26.06 -5.79
CA ASP A 177 7.99 27.22 -5.19
C ASP A 177 8.28 27.38 -3.69
N SER A 178 8.53 26.28 -2.99
CA SER A 178 8.92 26.32 -1.57
C SER A 178 10.39 26.69 -1.33
N GLY A 179 11.20 26.76 -2.39
CA GLY A 179 12.65 26.98 -2.31
C GLY A 179 13.45 25.74 -1.93
N ALA A 180 12.86 24.55 -2.01
CA ALA A 180 13.50 23.27 -1.74
C ALA A 180 14.52 22.90 -2.84
N ASN A 181 15.45 21.99 -2.53
CA ASN A 181 16.38 21.49 -3.53
C ASN A 181 15.64 20.58 -4.53
N ALA A 182 15.94 20.71 -5.83
CA ALA A 182 15.40 19.86 -6.88
C ALA A 182 15.65 18.36 -6.65
N ASP A 183 16.71 17.99 -5.94
CA ASP A 183 17.03 16.59 -5.60
C ASP A 183 16.07 15.98 -4.55
N GLU A 184 15.35 16.80 -3.79
CA GLU A 184 14.39 16.34 -2.77
C GLU A 184 13.18 15.60 -3.38
N ILE A 185 12.95 15.76 -4.69
CA ILE A 185 11.88 15.02 -5.38
C ILE A 185 12.05 13.50 -5.24
N VAL A 186 13.28 12.99 -5.23
CA VAL A 186 13.51 11.55 -5.12
C VAL A 186 13.13 11.06 -3.73
N GLU A 187 13.47 11.81 -2.68
CA GLU A 187 13.13 11.48 -1.29
C GLU A 187 11.61 11.57 -1.08
N LEU A 188 10.96 12.61 -1.60
CA LEU A 188 9.51 12.78 -1.55
C LEU A 188 8.77 11.59 -2.19
N LEU A 189 9.13 11.24 -3.43
CA LEU A 189 8.51 10.12 -4.13
C LEU A 189 8.83 8.76 -3.46
N ALA A 190 9.97 8.64 -2.79
CA ALA A 190 10.32 7.44 -2.04
C ALA A 190 9.44 7.30 -0.80
N ILE A 191 9.25 8.37 -0.02
CA ILE A 191 8.42 8.40 1.18
C ILE A 191 6.94 8.14 0.84
N ASP A 192 6.43 8.72 -0.25
CA ASP A 192 5.06 8.46 -0.73
C ASP A 192 4.81 6.97 -1.05
N ASN A 193 5.87 6.20 -1.28
CA ASN A 193 5.78 4.76 -1.51
C ASN A 193 5.91 3.88 -0.26
N GLU A 194 6.25 4.46 0.89
CA GLU A 194 6.32 3.71 2.15
C GLU A 194 4.92 3.28 2.60
N SER A 195 4.83 2.14 3.30
CA SER A 195 3.56 1.75 3.89
C SER A 195 3.21 2.71 5.03
N PRO A 196 2.01 3.31 5.03
CA PRO A 196 1.67 4.36 5.99
C PRO A 196 1.64 3.80 7.40
N GLY A 197 2.33 4.49 8.31
CA GLY A 197 2.21 4.25 9.75
C GLY A 197 0.85 4.70 10.28
N VAL A 198 0.51 4.24 11.49
CA VAL A 198 -0.71 4.68 12.17
C VAL A 198 -0.35 5.72 13.22
N THR A 199 -0.89 6.93 13.06
CA THR A 199 -0.75 8.01 14.03
C THR A 199 -2.06 8.17 14.82
N LEU A 200 -1.94 8.19 16.12
CA LEU A 200 -3.01 8.52 17.06
C LEU A 200 -2.90 9.97 17.51
N VAL A 201 -4.04 10.53 17.90
CA VAL A 201 -4.15 11.80 18.64
C VAL A 201 -4.72 11.52 20.03
N ALA A 202 -4.02 11.95 21.07
CA ALA A 202 -4.56 12.07 22.42
C ALA A 202 -5.41 13.36 22.49
N ARG A 203 -6.72 13.24 22.77
CA ARG A 203 -7.59 14.42 22.81
C ARG A 203 -7.44 15.12 24.16
N PRO A 204 -7.01 16.39 24.21
CA PRO A 204 -6.79 17.10 25.47
C PRO A 204 -8.02 17.05 26.39
N GLY A 205 -7.80 16.74 27.67
CA GLY A 205 -8.86 16.61 28.66
C GLY A 205 -9.63 15.28 28.64
N LEU A 206 -9.40 14.41 27.64
CA LEU A 206 -9.99 13.08 27.54
C LEU A 206 -8.95 11.97 27.63
N CYS A 207 -7.77 12.17 27.05
CA CYS A 207 -6.67 11.23 27.06
C CYS A 207 -5.35 11.99 27.08
N GLU A 208 -4.40 11.49 27.87
CA GLU A 208 -3.04 12.00 27.91
C GLU A 208 -2.15 11.16 26.99
N VAL A 209 -1.12 11.77 26.42
CA VAL A 209 -0.16 11.08 25.54
C VAL A 209 0.52 9.91 26.26
N ASP A 210 0.86 10.08 27.54
CA ASP A 210 1.49 9.04 28.36
C ASP A 210 0.63 7.76 28.43
N GLU A 211 -0.69 7.88 28.44
CA GLU A 211 -1.61 6.72 28.41
C GLU A 211 -1.47 5.95 27.09
N LEU A 212 -1.35 6.66 25.97
CA LEU A 212 -1.19 6.02 24.66
C LEU A 212 0.21 5.42 24.47
N LEU A 213 1.24 5.97 25.13
CA LEU A 213 2.60 5.44 25.11
C LEU A 213 2.75 4.11 25.88
N GLU A 214 1.78 3.72 26.71
CA GLU A 214 1.75 2.39 27.34
C GLU A 214 1.43 1.26 26.33
N VAL A 215 0.94 1.60 25.13
CA VAL A 215 0.67 0.61 24.08
C VAL A 215 2.00 0.07 23.52
N GLU A 216 2.09 -1.25 23.36
CA GLU A 216 3.30 -1.88 22.81
C GLU A 216 3.61 -1.36 21.40
N GLY A 217 4.87 -0.96 21.18
CA GLY A 217 5.32 -0.39 19.90
C GLY A 217 4.83 1.05 19.66
N ALA A 218 4.28 1.72 20.66
CA ALA A 218 3.96 3.14 20.59
C ALA A 218 5.21 4.01 20.77
N GLN A 219 5.29 5.07 20.00
CA GLN A 219 6.35 6.08 20.05
C GLN A 219 5.74 7.48 20.03
N PRO A 220 6.38 8.48 20.63
CA PRO A 220 5.90 9.86 20.50
C PRO A 220 5.88 10.29 19.03
N GLY A 221 4.93 11.17 18.71
CA GLY A 221 4.92 11.90 17.45
C GLY A 221 6.17 12.75 17.25
N ARG A 222 6.46 13.09 16.00
CA ARG A 222 7.63 13.90 15.65
C ARG A 222 7.37 15.40 15.84
N TRP A 223 6.15 15.84 15.57
CA TRP A 223 5.78 17.24 15.41
C TRP A 223 4.65 17.67 16.34
N SER A 224 3.60 16.87 16.46
CA SER A 224 2.44 17.21 17.31
C SER A 224 2.70 16.77 18.76
N PRO A 225 2.46 17.64 19.76
CA PRO A 225 2.57 17.27 21.16
C PRO A 225 1.47 16.30 21.61
N TYR A 226 0.45 16.07 20.78
CA TYR A 226 -0.64 15.15 21.06
C TYR A 226 -0.53 13.82 20.30
N ALA A 227 0.50 13.67 19.47
CA ALA A 227 0.62 12.52 18.59
C ALA A 227 1.35 11.35 19.25
N VAL A 228 0.85 10.15 18.95
CA VAL A 228 1.53 8.88 19.23
C VAL A 228 1.50 8.03 17.98
N ARG A 229 2.67 7.58 17.52
CA ARG A 229 2.83 6.70 16.35
C ARG A 229 2.85 5.25 16.81
N LEU A 230 2.14 4.38 16.10
CA LEU A 230 2.14 2.94 16.35
C LEU A 230 2.99 2.24 15.29
N ASP A 231 3.94 1.42 15.73
CA ASP A 231 4.72 0.56 14.84
C ASP A 231 3.86 -0.58 14.26
N HIS A 232 2.84 -1.02 14.99
CA HIS A 232 1.94 -2.11 14.60
C HIS A 232 0.66 -2.11 15.47
N GLY A 233 -0.28 -3.01 15.14
CA GLY A 233 -1.53 -3.19 15.87
C GLY A 233 -2.71 -2.45 15.26
N SER A 234 -3.92 -2.80 15.72
CA SER A 234 -5.15 -2.15 15.27
C SER A 234 -5.56 -1.06 16.27
N PRO A 235 -5.83 0.18 15.82
CA PRO A 235 -6.39 1.22 16.68
C PRO A 235 -7.71 0.82 17.34
N SER A 236 -8.49 -0.05 16.71
CA SER A 236 -9.74 -0.56 17.26
C SER A 236 -9.55 -1.33 18.57
N ASP A 237 -8.35 -1.85 18.84
CA ASP A 237 -8.09 -2.66 20.03
C ASP A 237 -7.80 -1.77 21.25
N ILE A 238 -7.36 -0.54 21.02
CA ILE A 238 -6.97 0.43 22.04
C ILE A 238 -8.22 0.98 22.76
N PRO A 239 -8.34 0.81 24.09
CA PRO A 239 -9.52 1.27 24.84
C PRO A 239 -9.80 2.77 24.71
N ALA A 240 -8.77 3.61 24.71
CA ALA A 240 -8.91 5.06 24.56
C ALA A 240 -9.53 5.45 23.20
N VAL A 241 -9.15 4.75 22.13
CA VAL A 241 -9.71 4.95 20.78
C VAL A 241 -11.17 4.49 20.73
N ARG A 242 -11.48 3.29 21.25
CA ARG A 242 -12.86 2.77 21.32
C ARG A 242 -13.82 3.67 22.10
N ARG A 243 -13.31 4.34 23.13
CA ARG A 243 -14.07 5.28 23.97
C ARG A 243 -14.00 6.72 23.44
N SER A 244 -13.44 6.93 22.25
CA SER A 244 -13.29 8.25 21.60
C SER A 244 -12.55 9.29 22.44
N ARG A 245 -11.72 8.84 23.39
CA ARG A 245 -10.79 9.69 24.15
C ARG A 245 -9.49 9.95 23.37
N ALA A 246 -9.16 9.04 22.47
CA ALA A 246 -8.16 9.21 21.42
C ALA A 246 -8.78 8.91 20.05
N GLY A 247 -8.07 9.21 18.96
CA GLY A 247 -8.49 8.88 17.60
C GLY A 247 -7.30 8.60 16.68
N VAL A 248 -7.57 8.10 15.47
CA VAL A 248 -6.56 8.00 14.40
C VAL A 248 -6.54 9.32 13.64
N GLN A 249 -5.41 10.02 13.65
CA GLN A 249 -5.25 11.31 12.97
C GLN A 249 -3.78 11.56 12.68
N ASP A 250 -3.46 11.94 11.44
CA ASP A 250 -2.10 12.33 11.04
C ASP A 250 -1.60 13.57 11.79
N GLU A 251 -0.28 13.66 12.02
CA GLU A 251 0.33 14.78 12.74
C GLU A 251 0.10 16.12 12.04
N GLY A 252 0.15 16.17 10.72
CA GLY A 252 -0.12 17.39 9.96
C GLY A 252 -1.53 17.91 10.22
N SER A 253 -2.52 17.01 10.24
CA SER A 253 -3.91 17.38 10.58
C SER A 253 -4.04 17.89 12.01
N GLN A 254 -3.30 17.29 12.95
CA GLN A 254 -3.27 17.77 14.34
C GLN A 254 -2.67 19.17 14.44
N LEU A 255 -1.58 19.44 13.72
CA LEU A 255 -0.93 20.75 13.71
C LEU A 255 -1.87 21.86 13.19
N ILE A 256 -2.72 21.57 12.20
CA ILE A 256 -3.72 22.53 11.73
C ILE A 256 -4.72 22.88 12.84
N ALA A 257 -5.23 21.88 13.56
CA ALA A 257 -6.13 22.11 14.69
C ALA A 257 -5.47 22.93 15.80
N ILE A 258 -4.20 22.66 16.11
CA ILE A 258 -3.41 23.42 17.09
C ILE A 258 -3.21 24.86 16.63
N ALA A 259 -2.85 25.06 15.36
CA ALA A 259 -2.64 26.39 14.80
C ALA A 259 -3.93 27.22 14.83
N LEU A 260 -5.07 26.62 14.48
CA LEU A 260 -6.37 27.25 14.59
C LEU A 260 -6.71 27.61 16.03
N ALA A 261 -6.54 26.68 16.98
CA ALA A 261 -6.87 26.91 18.39
C ALA A 261 -5.90 27.87 19.11
N SER A 262 -4.70 28.06 18.57
CA SER A 262 -3.71 29.01 19.10
C SER A 262 -3.77 30.38 18.41
N ALA A 263 -4.59 30.53 17.36
CA ALA A 263 -4.70 31.79 16.65
C ALA A 263 -5.26 32.87 17.60
N PRO A 264 -4.70 34.09 17.58
CA PRO A 264 -5.25 35.17 18.39
C PRO A 264 -6.66 35.50 17.92
N LEU A 265 -7.59 35.61 18.87
CA LEU A 265 -8.98 35.95 18.61
C LEU A 265 -9.28 37.37 19.06
N GLU A 266 -9.98 38.12 18.21
CA GLU A 266 -10.67 39.34 18.61
C GLU A 266 -12.09 38.98 19.06
N GLY A 267 -12.39 39.10 20.35
CA GLY A 267 -13.72 38.82 20.89
C GLY A 267 -13.79 37.51 21.67
N ARG A 268 -14.81 36.67 21.38
CA ARG A 268 -15.12 35.47 22.18
C ARG A 268 -14.94 34.20 21.37
N ASP A 269 -14.51 33.16 22.08
CA ASP A 269 -14.24 31.83 21.56
C ASP A 269 -15.43 30.86 21.79
N GLU A 270 -16.62 31.26 21.35
CA GLU A 270 -17.87 30.52 21.64
C GLU A 270 -18.47 29.86 20.38
N HIS A 271 -18.02 30.26 19.19
CA HIS A 271 -18.57 29.80 17.91
C HIS A 271 -17.46 29.32 16.99
N TRP A 272 -17.45 28.00 16.76
CA TRP A 272 -16.50 27.33 15.89
C TRP A 272 -17.22 26.83 14.65
N LEU A 273 -16.60 26.99 13.50
CA LEU A 273 -17.07 26.47 12.23
C LEU A 273 -15.98 25.59 11.62
N ASP A 274 -16.33 24.34 11.37
CA ASP A 274 -15.52 23.34 10.66
C ASP A 274 -16.31 22.95 9.41
N LEU A 275 -15.81 23.32 8.21
CA LEU A 275 -16.50 23.21 6.91
C LEU A 275 -15.98 22.05 6.07
#